data_AF-A0AAU5CKM0-F1
#
_entry.id   AF-A0AAU5CKM0-F1
#
_cell.length_a   1.000
_cell.length_b   1.000
_cell.length_c   1.000
_cell.angle_alpha   90.00
_cell.angle_beta   90.00
_cell.angle_gamma   90.00
#
_symmetry.space_group_name_H-M   'P 1'
#
loop_
_entity.id
_entity.type
_entity.pdbx_description
1 polymer ?
#
loop_
_entity_poly.entity_id
_entity_poly.type
_entity_poly.pdbx_seq_one_letter_code
_entity_poly.pdbx_strand_id
1 'polypeptide(L)'
;MPAPTLDPAVLGDVLRVASASDYTRWEDQIRRTGGCADPVHLSGWVTHKDKTSGETLHRYSTAYEPGGRLRIACGNRRASRCPSCAWTYAGDTYHLIRAGLAGDDRRDIPATVRDHPRVFATLTAPSFGPVHNRPDRGTCRCGTPHATDAPDLGTALDPDSYDYAGAVLFNNQAGQLWQRFTTRLRRELAIHAGIPRRELGDHLRVSFGKVAEFQKRGALHFHSVIRLDGPAGPGTPPPAWATVDALTDAIRAAAAHSYTSVSVPAAGDQPSRTFRWGRQLDVRPVKAFGDGSDVTEQAVASYVAKYATKAAENTGTLDRRIGELAELERHRVPDHTRRLITACRELDSLYPDRRLWAWAHMLGFRGHFSSKSRTYSTTLGALRQERADYRASQEATVLGLADREPDTVLVLADWQYVGHGHTPGEGALAATIARDLQSNRETARDALKERTADEREW
;
A
#
# COMPACT_ATOMS: atom_id res chain seq x y z
N MET A 1 -3.21 -29.22 -5.36
CA MET A 1 -2.68 -29.58 -4.01
C MET A 1 -3.89 -29.79 -3.12
N PRO A 2 -4.09 -30.97 -2.52
CA PRO A 2 -5.16 -31.16 -1.54
C PRO A 2 -4.98 -30.14 -0.41
N ALA A 3 -6.09 -29.56 0.07
CA ALA A 3 -6.04 -28.68 1.23
C ALA A 3 -5.42 -29.46 2.41
N PRO A 4 -4.48 -28.88 3.16
CA PRO A 4 -3.91 -29.58 4.31
C PRO A 4 -5.05 -29.98 5.25
N THR A 5 -5.02 -31.24 5.72
CA THR A 5 -5.96 -31.71 6.75
C THR A 5 -5.83 -30.83 7.97
N LEU A 6 -6.95 -30.31 8.47
CA LEU A 6 -6.96 -29.49 9.68
C LEU A 6 -6.44 -30.34 10.85
N ASP A 7 -5.57 -29.75 11.65
CA ASP A 7 -5.14 -30.34 12.92
C ASP A 7 -6.38 -30.64 13.80
N PRO A 8 -6.43 -31.76 14.53
CA PRO A 8 -7.60 -32.14 15.32
C PRO A 8 -8.10 -31.06 16.29
N ALA A 9 -7.21 -30.25 16.88
CA ALA A 9 -7.64 -29.16 17.75
C ALA A 9 -8.34 -28.05 16.96
N VAL A 10 -7.85 -27.74 15.76
CA VAL A 10 -8.50 -26.79 14.84
C VAL A 10 -9.84 -27.33 14.37
N LEU A 11 -9.93 -28.62 14.03
CA LEU A 11 -11.19 -29.24 13.62
C LEU A 11 -12.23 -29.22 14.75
N GLY A 12 -11.83 -29.53 15.98
CA GLY A 12 -12.70 -29.43 17.15
C GLY A 12 -13.23 -28.00 17.35
N ASP A 13 -12.38 -27.01 17.18
CA ASP A 13 -12.78 -25.60 17.26
C ASP A 13 -13.71 -25.17 16.10
N VAL A 14 -13.47 -25.65 14.88
CA VAL A 14 -14.38 -25.45 13.74
C VAL A 14 -15.77 -26.01 14.06
N LEU A 15 -15.84 -27.26 14.57
CA LEU A 15 -17.11 -27.89 14.92
C LEU A 15 -17.82 -27.11 16.02
N ARG A 16 -17.10 -26.67 17.05
CA ARG A 16 -17.63 -25.82 18.13
C ARG A 16 -18.26 -24.54 17.59
N VAL A 17 -17.60 -23.87 16.64
CA VAL A 17 -18.11 -22.62 16.03
C VAL A 17 -19.31 -22.93 15.14
N ALA A 18 -19.23 -23.94 14.29
CA ALA A 18 -20.28 -24.30 13.34
C ALA A 18 -21.54 -24.83 14.01
N SER A 19 -21.41 -25.46 15.18
CA SER A 19 -22.54 -25.97 15.98
C SER A 19 -23.12 -24.94 16.95
N ALA A 20 -22.57 -23.71 17.01
CA ALA A 20 -23.05 -22.69 17.91
C ALA A 20 -24.44 -22.18 17.47
N SER A 21 -25.34 -21.95 18.43
CA SER A 21 -26.71 -21.49 18.14
C SER A 21 -26.76 -20.12 17.46
N ASP A 22 -25.70 -19.34 17.59
CA ASP A 22 -25.54 -18.00 17.02
C ASP A 22 -24.61 -17.98 15.79
N TYR A 23 -24.28 -19.14 15.22
CA TYR A 23 -23.37 -19.28 14.08
C TYR A 23 -23.78 -18.41 12.88
N THR A 24 -25.06 -18.38 12.51
CA THR A 24 -25.53 -17.55 11.38
C THR A 24 -25.28 -16.06 11.61
N ARG A 25 -25.43 -15.59 12.85
CA ARG A 25 -25.12 -14.20 13.19
C ARG A 25 -23.61 -13.93 13.15
N TRP A 26 -22.82 -14.89 13.61
CA TRP A 26 -21.36 -14.83 13.52
C TRP A 26 -20.91 -14.76 12.05
N GLU A 27 -21.47 -15.61 11.20
CA GLU A 27 -21.20 -15.64 9.76
C GLU A 27 -21.56 -14.30 9.09
N ASP A 28 -22.72 -13.73 9.41
CA ASP A 28 -23.10 -12.39 8.91
C ASP A 28 -22.08 -11.32 9.31
N GLN A 29 -21.61 -11.30 10.57
CA GLN A 29 -20.54 -10.39 10.98
C GLN A 29 -19.27 -10.60 10.13
N ILE A 30 -18.84 -11.84 9.91
CA ILE A 30 -17.64 -12.11 9.10
C ILE A 30 -17.84 -11.67 7.65
N ARG A 31 -18.99 -11.95 7.04
CA ARG A 31 -19.33 -11.50 5.68
C ARG A 31 -19.33 -9.97 5.57
N ARG A 32 -19.85 -9.26 6.57
CA ARG A 32 -19.81 -7.78 6.63
C ARG A 32 -18.40 -7.21 6.71
N THR A 33 -17.46 -7.91 7.35
CA THR A 33 -16.03 -7.53 7.31
C THR A 33 -15.34 -7.88 5.99
N GLY A 34 -16.05 -8.53 5.06
CA GLY A 34 -15.51 -9.04 3.80
C GLY A 34 -14.69 -10.32 3.97
N GLY A 35 -14.83 -11.05 5.07
CA GLY A 35 -13.95 -12.18 5.43
C GLY A 35 -12.60 -11.71 5.97
N CYS A 36 -12.60 -10.71 6.85
CA CYS A 36 -11.35 -10.21 7.45
C CYS A 36 -10.64 -11.34 8.24
N ALA A 37 -9.34 -11.50 8.01
CA ALA A 37 -8.53 -12.55 8.64
C ALA A 37 -8.16 -12.25 10.11
N ASP A 38 -8.26 -10.98 10.53
CA ASP A 38 -7.87 -10.53 11.87
C ASP A 38 -8.76 -9.38 12.36
N PRO A 39 -10.09 -9.56 12.45
CA PRO A 39 -11.02 -8.47 12.73
C PRO A 39 -10.77 -7.83 14.09
N VAL A 40 -11.05 -6.53 14.21
CA VAL A 40 -11.03 -5.84 15.51
C VAL A 40 -12.37 -6.09 16.21
N HIS A 41 -12.31 -6.35 17.52
CA HIS A 41 -13.47 -6.59 18.37
C HIS A 41 -13.82 -5.34 19.15
N LEU A 42 -15.08 -4.93 19.05
CA LEU A 42 -15.67 -3.87 19.85
C LEU A 42 -16.77 -4.45 20.75
N SER A 43 -16.85 -3.99 21.98
CA SER A 43 -18.04 -4.16 22.83
C SER A 43 -18.69 -2.81 23.05
N GLY A 44 -20.02 -2.75 23.07
CA GLY A 44 -20.69 -1.49 23.26
C GLY A 44 -22.11 -1.47 22.72
N TRP A 45 -22.61 -0.26 22.49
CA TRP A 45 -23.97 -0.03 22.05
C TRP A 45 -24.09 1.27 21.25
N VAL A 46 -25.14 1.35 20.45
CA VAL A 46 -25.58 2.60 19.81
C VAL A 46 -27.09 2.72 19.94
N THR A 47 -27.57 3.93 20.25
CA THR A 47 -28.97 4.29 20.32
C THR A 47 -29.23 5.48 19.42
N HIS A 48 -30.17 5.34 18.50
CA HIS A 48 -30.70 6.41 17.67
C HIS A 48 -31.97 6.93 18.33
N LYS A 49 -32.04 8.24 18.58
CA LYS A 49 -33.21 8.91 19.13
C LYS A 49 -33.70 9.99 18.20
N ASP A 50 -35.00 10.23 18.19
CA ASP A 50 -35.55 11.46 17.63
C ASP A 50 -35.14 12.63 18.52
N LYS A 51 -34.55 13.68 17.95
CA LYS A 51 -34.08 14.85 18.71
C LYS A 51 -35.22 15.66 19.31
N THR A 52 -36.40 15.64 18.71
CA THR A 52 -37.53 16.48 19.08
C THR A 52 -38.37 15.78 20.14
N SER A 53 -38.77 14.53 19.90
CA SER A 53 -39.62 13.77 20.81
C SER A 53 -38.82 13.02 21.89
N GLY A 54 -37.53 12.77 21.65
CA GLY A 54 -36.70 11.90 22.49
C GLY A 54 -36.98 10.40 22.34
N GLU A 55 -37.89 10.03 21.43
CA GLU A 55 -38.25 8.64 21.12
C GLU A 55 -37.01 7.84 20.69
N THR A 56 -36.89 6.59 21.17
CA THR A 56 -35.83 5.69 20.71
C THR A 56 -36.25 5.04 19.40
N LEU A 57 -35.60 5.43 18.32
CA LEU A 57 -35.86 4.94 16.97
C LEU A 57 -35.22 3.57 16.72
N HIS A 58 -34.00 3.38 17.24
CA HIS A 58 -33.26 2.14 17.10
C HIS A 58 -32.26 1.98 18.24
N ARG A 59 -32.07 0.76 18.74
CA ARG A 59 -31.03 0.44 19.72
C ARG A 59 -30.34 -0.85 19.33
N TYR A 60 -29.01 -0.79 19.32
CA TYR A 60 -28.13 -1.90 19.09
C TYR A 60 -27.20 -2.08 20.30
N SER A 61 -26.90 -3.32 20.69
CA SER A 61 -25.96 -3.65 21.75
C SER A 61 -25.23 -4.95 21.43
N THR A 62 -23.92 -5.00 21.68
CA THR A 62 -23.12 -6.22 21.49
C THR A 62 -23.43 -7.30 22.51
N ALA A 63 -24.21 -7.02 23.56
CA ALA A 63 -24.64 -8.01 24.55
C ALA A 63 -25.40 -9.20 23.92
N TYR A 64 -26.00 -8.99 22.74
CA TYR A 64 -26.75 -10.01 21.99
C TYR A 64 -25.97 -10.55 20.79
N GLU A 65 -24.68 -10.21 20.67
CA GLU A 65 -23.83 -10.66 19.57
C GLU A 65 -22.98 -11.88 19.96
N PRO A 66 -22.56 -12.69 18.98
CA PRO A 66 -21.66 -13.82 19.21
C PRO A 66 -20.36 -13.43 19.91
N GLY A 67 -20.23 -13.88 21.17
CA GLY A 67 -19.12 -13.55 22.05
C GLY A 67 -19.17 -12.14 22.65
N GLY A 68 -20.34 -11.51 22.73
CA GLY A 68 -20.52 -10.19 23.34
C GLY A 68 -19.88 -9.05 22.55
N ARG A 69 -19.54 -9.28 21.28
CA ARG A 69 -18.65 -8.43 20.49
C ARG A 69 -19.11 -8.23 19.05
N LEU A 70 -18.89 -7.03 18.54
CA LEU A 70 -18.98 -6.65 17.14
C LEU A 70 -17.60 -6.78 16.48
N ARG A 71 -17.54 -7.46 15.33
CA ARG A 71 -16.32 -7.58 14.51
C ARG A 71 -16.31 -6.52 13.42
N ILE A 72 -15.26 -5.71 13.38
CA ILE A 72 -15.00 -4.77 12.29
C ILE A 72 -13.74 -5.16 11.52
N ALA A 73 -13.70 -4.81 10.23
CA ALA A 73 -12.56 -5.10 9.38
C ALA A 73 -11.28 -4.39 9.91
N CYS A 74 -10.15 -5.10 9.93
CA CYS A 74 -8.90 -4.58 10.49
C CYS A 74 -8.27 -3.42 9.71
N GLY A 75 -8.66 -3.23 8.45
CA GLY A 75 -8.10 -2.20 7.58
C GLY A 75 -6.62 -2.40 7.23
N ASN A 76 -6.04 -3.57 7.52
CA ASN A 76 -4.64 -3.85 7.26
C ASN A 76 -4.39 -3.94 5.75
N ARG A 77 -3.43 -3.14 5.25
CA ARG A 77 -3.10 -3.10 3.82
C ARG A 77 -2.32 -4.31 3.32
N ARG A 78 -1.70 -5.09 4.23
CA ARG A 78 -0.78 -6.17 3.85
C ARG A 78 -1.54 -7.44 3.52
N ALA A 79 -1.38 -7.95 2.30
CA ALA A 79 -2.06 -9.16 1.86
C ALA A 79 -1.64 -10.40 2.66
N SER A 80 -0.40 -10.43 3.16
CA SER A 80 0.13 -11.44 4.09
C SER A 80 -0.63 -11.52 5.42
N ARG A 81 -1.16 -10.38 5.90
CA ARG A 81 -1.88 -10.27 7.17
C ARG A 81 -3.38 -10.47 7.00
N CYS A 82 -3.96 -9.80 6.02
CA CYS A 82 -5.39 -9.88 5.74
C CYS A 82 -5.63 -9.67 4.24
N PRO A 83 -5.74 -10.75 3.46
CA PRO A 83 -5.99 -10.66 2.02
C PRO A 83 -7.24 -9.82 1.69
N SER A 84 -8.31 -9.98 2.47
CA SER A 84 -9.58 -9.26 2.29
C SER A 84 -9.42 -7.74 2.44
N CYS A 85 -8.89 -7.26 3.56
CA CYS A 85 -8.68 -5.82 3.77
C CYS A 85 -7.64 -5.23 2.81
N ALA A 86 -6.59 -6.00 2.50
CA ALA A 86 -5.57 -5.59 1.54
C ALA A 86 -6.16 -5.43 0.13
N TRP A 87 -7.09 -6.28 -0.28
CA TRP A 87 -7.78 -6.16 -1.56
C TRP A 87 -8.57 -4.84 -1.66
N THR A 88 -9.33 -4.49 -0.62
CA THR A 88 -10.03 -3.19 -0.57
C THR A 88 -9.05 -2.02 -0.62
N TYR A 89 -7.94 -2.09 0.11
CA TYR A 89 -6.89 -1.06 0.07
C TYR A 89 -6.23 -0.94 -1.32
N ALA A 90 -6.00 -2.07 -2.01
CA ALA A 90 -5.50 -2.07 -3.38
C ALA A 90 -6.49 -1.38 -4.33
N GLY A 91 -7.79 -1.68 -4.20
CA GLY A 91 -8.86 -1.01 -4.93
C GLY A 91 -8.87 0.50 -4.70
N ASP A 92 -8.75 0.95 -3.45
CA ASP A 92 -8.65 2.38 -3.14
C ASP A 92 -7.43 3.03 -3.77
N THR A 93 -6.29 2.34 -3.73
CA THR A 93 -5.06 2.84 -4.32
C THR A 93 -5.18 2.91 -5.85
N TYR A 94 -5.79 1.91 -6.47
CA TYR A 94 -6.09 1.91 -7.91
C TYR A 94 -6.93 3.12 -8.28
N HIS A 95 -8.03 3.35 -7.56
CA HIS A 95 -8.94 4.46 -7.79
C HIS A 95 -8.29 5.83 -7.56
N LEU A 96 -7.42 5.94 -6.56
CA LEU A 96 -6.65 7.15 -6.27
C LEU A 96 -5.65 7.47 -7.39
N ILE A 97 -4.91 6.47 -7.88
CA ILE A 97 -3.92 6.64 -8.96
C ILE A 97 -4.60 6.87 -10.31
N ARG A 98 -5.65 6.10 -10.61
CA ARG A 98 -6.43 6.25 -11.84
C ARG A 98 -7.05 7.64 -11.95
N ALA A 99 -7.67 8.16 -10.88
CA ALA A 99 -8.23 9.51 -10.91
C ALA A 99 -7.14 10.56 -11.23
N GLY A 100 -5.94 10.39 -10.65
CA GLY A 100 -4.77 11.24 -10.94
C GLY A 100 -4.09 10.98 -12.29
N LEU A 101 -4.58 10.08 -13.13
CA LEU A 101 -4.04 9.81 -14.46
C LEU A 101 -5.06 10.08 -15.57
N ALA A 102 -6.32 9.77 -15.29
CA ALA A 102 -7.38 9.66 -16.28
C ALA A 102 -8.56 10.61 -16.02
N GLY A 103 -8.54 11.36 -14.91
CA GLY A 103 -9.70 12.07 -14.39
C GLY A 103 -10.70 11.13 -13.71
N ASP A 104 -11.54 11.73 -12.87
CA ASP A 104 -12.70 11.10 -12.23
C ASP A 104 -13.62 12.23 -11.72
N ASP A 105 -14.72 12.47 -12.44
CA ASP A 105 -15.66 13.56 -12.13
C ASP A 105 -16.31 13.39 -10.75
N ARG A 106 -16.48 12.14 -10.28
CA ARG A 106 -17.00 11.86 -8.92
C ARG A 106 -16.04 12.27 -7.81
N ARG A 107 -14.81 12.64 -8.18
CA ARG A 107 -13.71 12.96 -7.27
C ARG A 107 -13.10 14.33 -7.58
N ASP A 108 -13.82 15.16 -8.33
CA ASP A 108 -13.42 16.50 -8.73
C ASP A 108 -12.06 16.55 -9.45
N ILE A 109 -11.71 15.50 -10.21
CA ILE A 109 -10.52 15.48 -11.05
C ILE A 109 -10.95 15.50 -12.52
N PRO A 110 -10.69 16.57 -13.27
CA PRO A 110 -11.17 16.69 -14.63
C PRO A 110 -10.47 15.71 -15.58
N ALA A 111 -11.17 15.26 -16.62
CA ALA A 111 -10.62 14.37 -17.64
C ALA A 111 -9.42 14.96 -18.40
N THR A 112 -9.30 16.29 -18.45
CA THR A 112 -8.20 17.02 -19.11
C THR A 112 -6.81 16.73 -18.50
N VAL A 113 -6.73 16.13 -17.31
CA VAL A 113 -5.45 15.66 -16.76
C VAL A 113 -4.75 14.62 -17.64
N ARG A 114 -5.49 13.99 -18.57
CA ARG A 114 -4.96 13.10 -19.61
C ARG A 114 -4.13 13.81 -20.66
N ASP A 115 -4.18 15.13 -20.73
CA ASP A 115 -3.39 15.92 -21.66
C ASP A 115 -2.12 16.46 -20.98
N HIS A 116 -2.02 16.33 -19.66
CA HIS A 116 -0.88 16.82 -18.89
C HIS A 116 0.33 15.90 -19.06
N PRO A 117 1.56 16.44 -19.20
CA PRO A 117 2.78 15.65 -19.26
C PRO A 117 2.95 14.81 -18.02
N ARG A 118 3.17 13.51 -18.23
CA ARG A 118 3.27 12.54 -17.14
C ARG A 118 4.19 11.39 -17.49
N VAL A 119 4.90 10.91 -16.47
CA VAL A 119 5.78 9.74 -16.57
C VAL A 119 5.58 8.81 -15.39
N PHE A 120 5.87 7.54 -15.61
CA PHE A 120 6.11 6.55 -14.60
C PHE A 120 7.62 6.42 -14.40
N ALA A 121 8.11 6.83 -13.23
CA ALA A 121 9.52 6.83 -12.87
C ALA A 121 9.81 5.79 -11.79
N THR A 122 10.91 5.04 -11.94
CA THR A 122 11.41 4.08 -10.95
C THR A 122 12.81 4.49 -10.49
N LEU A 123 12.92 4.91 -9.22
CA LEU A 123 14.18 5.24 -8.55
C LEU A 123 14.66 4.01 -7.77
N THR A 124 15.77 3.41 -8.20
CA THR A 124 16.27 2.16 -7.59
C THR A 124 17.33 2.39 -6.53
N ALA A 125 17.45 1.46 -5.59
CA ALA A 125 18.57 1.45 -4.65
C ALA A 125 19.93 1.24 -5.36
N PRO A 126 21.03 1.77 -4.79
CA PRO A 126 22.36 1.38 -5.21
C PRO A 126 22.63 -0.10 -4.87
N SER A 127 23.82 -0.58 -5.27
CA SER A 127 24.31 -1.90 -4.86
C SER A 127 24.99 -1.81 -3.50
N PHE A 128 24.83 -2.85 -2.67
CA PHE A 128 25.52 -3.05 -1.39
C PHE A 128 26.43 -4.28 -1.41
N GLY A 129 26.61 -4.87 -2.60
CA GLY A 129 27.29 -6.14 -2.78
C GLY A 129 26.61 -6.96 -3.87
N PRO A 130 27.32 -7.94 -4.47
CA PRO A 130 26.73 -8.81 -5.48
C PRO A 130 25.68 -9.75 -4.85
N VAL A 131 24.57 -9.93 -5.55
CA VAL A 131 23.47 -10.79 -5.13
C VAL A 131 23.13 -11.81 -6.22
N HIS A 132 22.53 -12.93 -5.84
CA HIS A 132 21.93 -13.85 -6.77
C HIS A 132 20.81 -13.16 -7.56
N ASN A 133 20.82 -13.33 -8.88
CA ASN A 133 19.90 -12.68 -9.79
C ASN A 133 19.58 -13.58 -11.00
N ARG A 134 18.66 -13.11 -11.85
CA ARG A 134 18.37 -13.70 -13.16
C ARG A 134 18.74 -12.67 -14.23
N PRO A 135 19.92 -12.80 -14.87
CA PRO A 135 20.24 -11.94 -16.00
C PRO A 135 19.39 -12.31 -17.22
N ASP A 136 19.12 -11.35 -18.10
CA ASP A 136 18.35 -11.58 -19.33
C ASP A 136 19.04 -12.55 -20.30
N ARG A 137 20.38 -12.65 -20.21
CA ARG A 137 21.22 -13.59 -20.95
C ARG A 137 22.27 -14.19 -20.02
N GLY A 138 22.53 -15.50 -20.16
CA GLY A 138 23.53 -16.22 -19.39
C GLY A 138 23.03 -16.74 -18.04
N THR A 139 23.96 -17.10 -17.16
CA THR A 139 23.67 -17.61 -15.80
C THR A 139 23.97 -16.57 -14.74
N CYS A 140 23.47 -16.80 -13.52
CA CYS A 140 23.85 -15.96 -12.40
C CYS A 140 25.37 -16.02 -12.19
N ARG A 141 25.96 -14.99 -11.57
CA ARG A 141 27.40 -14.96 -11.28
C ARG A 141 27.87 -16.14 -10.40
N CYS A 142 26.97 -16.81 -9.69
CA CYS A 142 27.28 -18.07 -9.00
C CYS A 142 27.45 -19.29 -9.93
N GLY A 143 27.27 -19.11 -11.24
CA GLY A 143 27.31 -20.18 -12.25
C GLY A 143 25.95 -20.84 -12.52
N THR A 144 24.97 -20.68 -11.62
CA THR A 144 23.69 -21.40 -11.68
C THR A 144 22.59 -20.59 -12.40
N PRO A 145 21.80 -21.20 -13.30
CA PRO A 145 20.57 -20.61 -13.78
C PRO A 145 19.48 -20.74 -12.71
N HIS A 146 18.95 -19.60 -12.26
CA HIS A 146 17.88 -19.57 -11.25
C HIS A 146 16.49 -19.55 -11.90
N ALA A 147 15.56 -20.34 -11.34
CA ALA A 147 14.13 -20.23 -11.62
C ALA A 147 13.55 -18.90 -11.08
N THR A 148 12.38 -18.47 -11.56
CA THR A 148 11.76 -17.17 -11.20
C THR A 148 11.51 -17.01 -9.69
N ASP A 149 11.25 -18.12 -9.02
CA ASP A 149 10.89 -18.26 -7.61
C ASP A 149 12.02 -18.87 -6.77
N ALA A 150 13.23 -19.05 -7.33
CA ALA A 150 14.36 -19.60 -6.59
C ALA A 150 14.62 -18.81 -5.30
N PRO A 151 14.78 -19.49 -4.14
CA PRO A 151 14.89 -18.86 -2.83
C PRO A 151 16.17 -18.02 -2.69
N ASP A 152 17.22 -18.36 -3.45
CA ASP A 152 18.49 -17.64 -3.43
C ASP A 152 18.37 -16.24 -4.03
N LEU A 153 17.38 -15.98 -4.89
CA LEU A 153 17.28 -14.70 -5.61
C LEU A 153 17.19 -13.51 -4.67
N GLY A 154 18.11 -12.56 -4.85
CA GLY A 154 18.24 -11.37 -4.03
C GLY A 154 19.17 -11.55 -2.82
N THR A 155 19.51 -12.78 -2.44
CA THR A 155 20.49 -13.04 -1.37
C THR A 155 21.91 -12.73 -1.84
N ALA A 156 22.79 -12.39 -0.89
CA ALA A 156 24.19 -12.05 -1.17
C ALA A 156 24.93 -13.27 -1.74
N LEU A 157 25.74 -13.08 -2.79
CA LEU A 157 26.62 -14.14 -3.31
C LEU A 157 27.68 -14.54 -2.28
N ASP A 158 28.19 -13.54 -1.56
CA ASP A 158 29.07 -13.71 -0.40
C ASP A 158 28.45 -12.94 0.76
N PRO A 159 27.82 -13.64 1.72
CA PRO A 159 27.20 -13.01 2.88
C PRO A 159 28.17 -12.29 3.82
N ASP A 160 29.48 -12.56 3.77
CA ASP A 160 30.42 -11.96 4.71
C ASP A 160 31.02 -10.65 4.18
N SER A 161 31.00 -10.43 2.86
CA SER A 161 31.41 -9.15 2.23
C SER A 161 30.24 -8.21 1.88
N TYR A 162 28.98 -8.65 2.03
CA TYR A 162 27.82 -7.81 1.74
C TYR A 162 27.61 -6.71 2.78
N ASP A 163 27.39 -5.46 2.33
CA ASP A 163 27.23 -4.29 3.19
C ASP A 163 25.80 -4.17 3.75
N TYR A 164 25.46 -5.05 4.71
CA TYR A 164 24.17 -5.05 5.40
C TYR A 164 23.86 -3.73 6.11
N ALA A 165 24.88 -3.13 6.75
CA ALA A 165 24.73 -1.85 7.42
C ALA A 165 24.37 -0.74 6.43
N GLY A 166 25.07 -0.67 5.30
CA GLY A 166 24.75 0.26 4.21
C GLY A 166 23.34 0.07 3.67
N ALA A 167 22.89 -1.18 3.46
CA ALA A 167 21.56 -1.49 2.95
C ALA A 167 20.44 -0.99 3.89
N VAL A 168 20.55 -1.28 5.18
CA VAL A 168 19.58 -0.86 6.21
C VAL A 168 19.57 0.66 6.38
N LEU A 169 20.75 1.29 6.43
CA LEU A 169 20.85 2.75 6.54
C LEU A 169 20.29 3.44 5.30
N PHE A 170 20.52 2.91 4.10
CA PHE A 170 19.88 3.40 2.88
C PHE A 170 18.36 3.33 2.97
N ASN A 171 17.81 2.19 3.37
CA ASN A 171 16.36 2.04 3.54
C ASN A 171 15.80 3.07 4.53
N ASN A 172 16.50 3.32 5.64
CA ASN A 172 16.12 4.35 6.61
C ASN A 172 16.13 5.76 6.01
N GLN A 173 17.09 6.08 5.13
CA GLN A 173 17.21 7.38 4.47
C GLN A 173 16.37 7.54 3.19
N ALA A 174 15.75 6.47 2.67
CA ALA A 174 14.99 6.50 1.42
C ALA A 174 13.93 7.62 1.38
N GLY A 175 13.23 7.86 2.49
CA GLY A 175 12.27 8.97 2.60
C GLY A 175 12.90 10.35 2.42
N GLN A 176 14.10 10.57 2.95
CA GLN A 176 14.84 11.83 2.80
C GLN A 176 15.43 11.97 1.40
N LEU A 177 15.90 10.88 0.78
CA LEU A 177 16.33 10.87 -0.62
C LEU A 177 15.19 11.28 -1.55
N TRP A 178 13.96 10.82 -1.31
CA TRP A 178 12.78 11.26 -2.06
C TRP A 178 12.45 12.74 -1.86
N GLN A 179 12.52 13.22 -0.62
CA GLN A 179 12.28 14.64 -0.32
C GLN A 179 13.31 15.54 -1.05
N ARG A 180 14.59 15.15 -1.05
CA ARG A 180 15.65 15.87 -1.78
C ARG A 180 15.47 15.77 -3.29
N PHE A 181 15.13 14.59 -3.81
CA PHE A 181 14.80 14.38 -5.23
C PHE A 181 13.67 15.30 -5.69
N THR A 182 12.52 15.31 -5.01
CA THR A 182 11.38 16.16 -5.42
C THR A 182 11.68 17.65 -5.26
N THR A 183 12.55 18.03 -4.32
CA THR A 183 13.02 19.40 -4.17
C THR A 183 13.89 19.81 -5.36
N ARG A 184 14.82 18.93 -5.75
CA ARG A 184 15.71 19.16 -6.90
C ARG A 184 14.96 19.12 -8.22
N LEU A 185 14.02 18.20 -8.41
CA LEU A 185 13.17 18.12 -9.61
C LEU A 185 12.50 19.46 -9.92
N ARG A 186 11.93 20.11 -8.90
CA ARG A 186 11.34 21.44 -9.08
C ARG A 186 12.38 22.51 -9.42
N ARG A 187 13.62 22.38 -8.95
CA ARG A 187 14.72 23.29 -9.35
C ARG A 187 15.12 23.08 -10.81
N GLU A 188 15.24 21.83 -11.26
CA GLU A 188 15.55 21.53 -12.66
C GLU A 188 14.47 22.05 -13.61
N LEU A 189 13.19 21.90 -13.25
CA LEU A 189 12.09 22.45 -14.05
C LEU A 189 12.12 23.99 -14.11
N ALA A 190 12.46 24.66 -13.01
CA ALA A 190 12.61 26.12 -12.99
C ALA A 190 13.79 26.58 -13.84
N ILE A 191 14.92 25.86 -13.81
CA ILE A 191 16.10 26.12 -14.66
C ILE A 191 15.73 25.94 -16.13
N HIS A 192 15.06 24.84 -16.48
CA HIS A 192 14.61 24.58 -17.85
C HIS A 192 13.70 25.69 -18.38
N ALA A 193 12.82 26.22 -17.54
CA ALA A 193 11.92 27.31 -17.89
C ALA A 193 12.55 28.71 -17.83
N GLY A 194 13.80 28.84 -17.38
CA GLY A 194 14.47 30.15 -17.23
C GLY A 194 13.86 31.04 -16.15
N ILE A 195 13.17 30.47 -15.15
CA ILE A 195 12.49 31.23 -14.09
C ILE A 195 13.10 30.98 -12.70
N PRO A 196 13.01 31.96 -11.78
CA PRO A 196 13.37 31.75 -10.38
C PRO A 196 12.56 30.60 -9.76
N ARG A 197 13.21 29.72 -9.01
CA ARG A 197 12.54 28.57 -8.36
C ARG A 197 11.34 28.99 -7.49
N ARG A 198 11.40 30.16 -6.84
CA ARG A 198 10.31 30.69 -6.00
C ARG A 198 9.04 31.00 -6.81
N GLU A 199 9.17 31.31 -8.10
CA GLU A 199 8.08 31.66 -9.01
C GLU A 199 7.48 30.43 -9.72
N LEU A 200 8.16 29.28 -9.70
CA LEU A 200 7.65 28.06 -10.37
C LEU A 200 6.20 27.72 -9.97
N GLY A 201 5.81 27.96 -8.71
CA GLY A 201 4.45 27.68 -8.24
C GLY A 201 3.36 28.50 -8.93
N ASP A 202 3.71 29.66 -9.49
CA ASP A 202 2.83 30.55 -10.23
C ASP A 202 2.66 30.11 -11.69
N HIS A 203 3.53 29.22 -12.17
CA HIS A 203 3.50 28.67 -13.52
C HIS A 203 3.07 27.20 -13.58
N LEU A 204 3.46 26.39 -12.60
CA LEU A 204 3.35 24.93 -12.67
C LEU A 204 3.36 24.26 -11.30
N ARG A 205 2.61 23.17 -11.17
CA ARG A 205 2.69 22.25 -10.02
C ARG A 205 3.21 20.87 -10.44
N VAL A 206 4.17 20.37 -9.66
CA VAL A 206 4.60 18.95 -9.76
C VAL A 206 3.71 18.11 -8.86
N SER A 207 2.85 17.32 -9.49
CA SER A 207 1.96 16.37 -8.83
C SER A 207 2.53 14.95 -8.94
N PHE A 208 2.37 14.13 -7.91
CA PHE A 208 2.85 12.75 -7.94
C PHE A 208 2.04 11.81 -7.05
N GLY A 209 2.03 10.54 -7.41
CA GLY A 209 1.68 9.42 -6.54
C GLY A 209 2.86 8.45 -6.52
N LYS A 210 3.35 8.08 -5.33
CA LYS A 210 4.51 7.19 -5.17
C LYS A 210 4.21 5.98 -4.29
N VAL A 211 4.85 4.87 -4.60
CA VAL A 211 4.85 3.64 -3.81
C VAL A 211 6.29 3.15 -3.59
N ALA A 212 6.59 2.76 -2.36
CA ALA A 212 7.77 2.04 -1.94
C ALA A 212 7.62 0.57 -2.28
N GLU A 213 8.67 -0.09 -2.73
CA GLU A 213 8.69 -1.53 -2.84
C GLU A 213 10.07 -2.05 -2.46
N PHE A 214 10.10 -3.21 -1.80
CA PHE A 214 11.32 -3.93 -1.53
C PHE A 214 11.64 -4.86 -2.70
N GLN A 215 12.86 -4.72 -3.22
CA GLN A 215 13.44 -5.73 -4.09
C GLN A 215 13.71 -7.01 -3.29
N LYS A 216 13.82 -8.17 -3.96
CA LYS A 216 14.14 -9.45 -3.27
C LYS A 216 15.38 -9.36 -2.35
N ARG A 217 16.34 -8.48 -2.69
CA ARG A 217 17.54 -8.18 -1.89
C ARG A 217 17.33 -7.30 -0.66
N GLY A 218 16.09 -7.02 -0.27
CA GLY A 218 15.78 -6.18 0.90
C GLY A 218 16.02 -4.68 0.72
N ALA A 219 16.43 -4.22 -0.47
CA ALA A 219 16.65 -2.80 -0.76
C ALA A 219 15.39 -2.14 -1.35
N LEU A 220 15.11 -0.91 -0.94
CA LEU A 220 13.96 -0.14 -1.41
C LEU A 220 14.15 0.50 -2.78
N HIS A 221 13.10 0.46 -3.60
CA HIS A 221 12.93 1.38 -4.72
C HIS A 221 11.61 2.15 -4.63
N PHE A 222 11.52 3.27 -5.33
CA PHE A 222 10.27 4.02 -5.47
C PHE A 222 9.77 3.98 -6.90
N HIS A 223 8.52 3.56 -7.04
CA HIS A 223 7.73 3.79 -8.25
C HIS A 223 6.91 5.06 -8.04
N SER A 224 6.95 5.97 -9.01
CA SER A 224 6.19 7.20 -8.95
C SER A 224 5.56 7.53 -10.29
N VAL A 225 4.26 7.83 -10.26
CA VAL A 225 3.63 8.62 -11.31
C VAL A 225 3.93 10.08 -11.01
N ILE A 226 4.52 10.81 -11.95
CA ILE A 226 4.81 12.24 -11.82
C ILE A 226 4.14 12.95 -12.99
N ARG A 227 3.35 13.98 -12.69
CA ARG A 227 2.58 14.77 -13.65
C ARG A 227 2.85 16.26 -13.43
N LEU A 228 2.89 17.02 -14.52
CA LEU A 228 2.97 18.47 -14.52
C LEU A 228 1.58 19.07 -14.70
N ASP A 229 1.12 19.83 -13.72
CA ASP A 229 -0.16 20.53 -13.71
C ASP A 229 0.05 22.04 -13.83
N GLY A 230 -1.00 22.79 -14.20
CA GLY A 230 -1.01 24.24 -14.08
C GLY A 230 -0.93 24.72 -12.62
N PRO A 231 -0.81 26.05 -12.41
CA PRO A 231 -0.54 26.64 -11.10
C PRO A 231 -1.68 26.44 -10.09
N ALA A 232 -2.92 26.24 -10.54
CA ALA A 232 -4.06 25.93 -9.67
C ALA A 232 -4.23 24.41 -9.44
N GLY A 233 -3.42 23.57 -10.08
CA GLY A 233 -3.48 22.11 -9.97
C GLY A 233 -4.16 21.43 -11.17
N PRO A 234 -4.76 20.25 -10.99
CA PRO A 234 -5.16 19.36 -12.08
C PRO A 234 -6.20 19.94 -13.04
N GLY A 235 -6.98 20.94 -12.62
CA GLY A 235 -7.96 21.61 -13.48
C GLY A 235 -7.39 22.69 -14.39
N THR A 236 -6.09 22.98 -14.30
CA THR A 236 -5.44 23.99 -15.13
C THR A 236 -4.34 23.35 -15.98
N PRO A 237 -4.27 23.65 -17.29
CA PRO A 237 -3.23 23.10 -18.13
C PRO A 237 -1.85 23.63 -17.70
N PRO A 238 -0.79 22.83 -17.83
CA PRO A 238 0.57 23.31 -17.63
C PRO A 238 1.00 24.25 -18.77
N PRO A 239 2.06 25.06 -18.59
CA PRO A 239 2.62 25.89 -19.65
C PRO A 239 3.10 25.06 -20.84
N ALA A 240 3.10 25.65 -22.05
CA ALA A 240 3.49 24.94 -23.27
C ALA A 240 4.92 24.36 -23.27
N TRP A 241 5.86 24.96 -22.52
CA TRP A 241 7.22 24.45 -22.38
C TRP A 241 7.32 23.20 -21.49
N ALA A 242 6.33 22.98 -20.62
CA ALA A 242 6.30 21.83 -19.73
C ALA A 242 5.89 20.60 -20.54
N THR A 243 6.86 19.94 -21.17
CA THR A 243 6.64 18.74 -21.97
C THR A 243 7.04 17.46 -21.22
N VAL A 244 6.73 16.30 -21.79
CA VAL A 244 7.20 15.00 -21.27
C VAL A 244 8.74 14.92 -21.31
N ASP A 245 9.37 15.49 -22.33
CA ASP A 245 10.83 15.52 -22.47
C ASP A 245 11.45 16.43 -21.40
N ALA A 246 10.92 17.64 -21.21
CA ALA A 246 11.34 18.53 -20.14
C ALA A 246 11.23 17.87 -18.76
N LEU A 247 10.13 17.14 -18.51
CA LEU A 247 9.96 16.35 -17.29
C LEU A 247 11.00 15.23 -17.16
N THR A 248 11.23 14.49 -18.24
CA THR A 248 12.16 13.35 -18.27
C THR A 248 13.59 13.81 -17.99
N ASP A 249 14.03 14.87 -18.64
CA ASP A 249 15.36 15.46 -18.44
C ASP A 249 15.51 16.02 -17.03
N ALA A 250 14.50 16.72 -16.53
CA ALA A 250 14.49 17.23 -15.16
C ALA A 250 14.56 16.10 -14.11
N ILE A 251 13.89 14.97 -14.35
CA ILE A 251 13.97 13.79 -13.46
C ILE A 251 15.38 13.18 -13.47
N ARG A 252 15.97 13.00 -14.65
CA ARG A 252 17.34 12.47 -14.79
C ARG A 252 18.36 13.37 -14.12
N ALA A 253 18.30 14.68 -14.38
CA ALA A 253 19.17 15.67 -13.76
C ALA A 253 18.99 15.68 -12.24
N ALA A 254 17.75 15.68 -11.74
CA ALA A 254 17.48 15.70 -10.31
C ALA A 254 17.95 14.44 -9.58
N ALA A 255 17.82 13.26 -10.20
CA ALA A 255 18.28 12.00 -9.62
C ALA A 255 19.82 11.91 -9.57
N ALA A 256 20.51 12.45 -10.58
CA ALA A 256 21.97 12.43 -10.66
C ALA A 256 22.64 13.53 -9.81
N HIS A 257 21.92 14.61 -9.49
CA HIS A 257 22.49 15.77 -8.81
C HIS A 257 22.94 15.46 -7.37
N SER A 258 24.11 15.99 -6.97
CA SER A 258 24.73 15.76 -5.65
C SER A 258 23.85 16.15 -4.45
N TYR A 259 23.05 17.21 -4.59
CA TYR A 259 22.01 17.58 -3.60
C TYR A 259 21.05 16.43 -3.26
N THR A 260 20.79 15.50 -4.18
CA THR A 260 19.95 14.30 -3.97
C THR A 260 20.73 13.16 -3.30
N SER A 261 21.73 13.50 -2.50
CA SER A 261 22.41 12.56 -1.60
C SER A 261 21.96 12.77 -0.15
N VAL A 262 22.20 11.82 0.73
CA VAL A 262 22.00 11.95 2.19
C VAL A 262 23.20 11.34 2.90
N SER A 263 23.82 12.09 3.80
CA SER A 263 24.96 11.60 4.59
C SER A 263 24.50 11.14 5.97
N VAL A 264 25.03 10.00 6.40
CA VAL A 264 24.92 9.46 7.75
C VAL A 264 26.31 9.57 8.38
N PRO A 265 26.46 10.26 9.53
CA PRO A 265 27.76 10.45 10.15
C PRO A 265 28.35 9.12 10.64
N ALA A 266 29.67 9.09 10.81
CA ALA A 266 30.36 7.99 11.47
C ALA A 266 29.86 7.85 12.92
N ALA A 267 29.71 6.62 13.39
CA ALA A 267 29.30 6.33 14.77
C ALA A 267 29.84 4.95 15.18
N GLY A 268 30.58 4.89 16.29
CA GLY A 268 31.23 3.65 16.73
C GLY A 268 32.20 3.11 15.67
N ASP A 269 31.99 1.86 15.28
CA ASP A 269 32.74 1.16 14.23
C ASP A 269 32.22 1.45 12.80
N GLN A 270 31.12 2.19 12.67
CA GLN A 270 30.53 2.51 11.37
C GLN A 270 31.16 3.77 10.77
N PRO A 271 31.64 3.71 9.50
CA PRO A 271 32.18 4.87 8.83
C PRO A 271 31.07 5.87 8.45
N SER A 272 31.47 7.10 8.13
CA SER A 272 30.57 8.05 7.49
C SER A 272 30.17 7.53 6.10
N ARG A 273 28.87 7.60 5.78
CA ARG A 273 28.30 7.07 4.55
C ARG A 273 27.47 8.12 3.85
N THR A 274 27.56 8.20 2.52
CA THR A 274 26.71 9.06 1.70
C THR A 274 25.90 8.21 0.74
N PHE A 275 24.57 8.28 0.86
CA PHE A 275 23.63 7.55 0.05
C PHE A 275 23.11 8.40 -1.10
N ARG A 276 22.88 7.78 -2.25
CA ARG A 276 22.19 8.33 -3.42
C ARG A 276 21.35 7.23 -4.08
N TRP A 277 20.45 7.61 -4.98
CA TRP A 277 19.78 6.62 -5.84
C TRP A 277 20.82 5.87 -6.70
N GLY A 278 20.51 4.61 -7.00
CA GLY A 278 21.33 3.78 -7.86
C GLY A 278 21.38 4.30 -9.30
N ARG A 279 22.29 3.74 -10.10
CA ARG A 279 22.46 4.13 -11.52
C ARG A 279 21.26 3.78 -12.39
N GLN A 280 20.45 2.81 -11.97
CA GLN A 280 19.29 2.38 -12.72
C GLN A 280 18.10 3.30 -12.39
N LEU A 281 17.78 4.17 -13.33
CA LEU A 281 16.60 5.03 -13.32
C LEU A 281 15.79 4.70 -14.58
N ASP A 282 14.55 4.26 -14.39
CA ASP A 282 13.61 4.02 -15.48
C ASP A 282 12.60 5.16 -15.51
N VAL A 283 12.41 5.81 -16.65
CA VAL A 283 11.43 6.90 -16.83
C VAL A 283 10.68 6.62 -18.11
N ARG A 284 9.39 6.29 -17.97
CA ARG A 284 8.52 5.95 -19.10
C ARG A 284 7.39 6.96 -19.20
N PRO A 285 7.18 7.61 -20.36
CA PRO A 285 5.97 8.38 -20.61
C PRO A 285 4.72 7.54 -20.37
N VAL A 286 3.70 8.14 -19.76
CA VAL A 286 2.37 7.51 -19.65
C VAL A 286 1.46 8.23 -20.64
N LYS A 287 0.95 7.51 -21.64
CA LYS A 287 0.10 8.09 -22.68
C LYS A 287 -1.35 7.67 -22.52
N ALA A 288 -2.25 8.49 -23.07
CA ALA A 288 -3.68 8.19 -23.14
C ALA A 288 -3.95 7.01 -24.09
N PHE A 289 -5.07 6.33 -23.91
CA PHE A 289 -5.47 5.13 -24.68
C PHE A 289 -5.51 5.42 -26.20
N GLY A 290 -4.95 4.52 -27.02
CA GLY A 290 -5.17 4.50 -28.49
C GLY A 290 -3.95 4.65 -29.40
N ASP A 291 -2.72 4.76 -28.88
CA ASP A 291 -1.52 5.03 -29.70
C ASP A 291 -0.56 3.84 -29.89
N GLY A 292 -0.94 2.65 -29.43
CA GLY A 292 -0.11 1.44 -29.54
C GLY A 292 1.09 1.36 -28.58
N SER A 293 1.12 2.16 -27.51
CA SER A 293 2.18 2.12 -26.49
C SER A 293 1.99 1.05 -25.40
N ASP A 294 3.11 0.55 -24.84
CA ASP A 294 3.15 -0.52 -23.83
C ASP A 294 2.63 -0.12 -22.42
N VAL A 295 2.44 1.18 -22.14
CA VAL A 295 2.12 1.68 -20.78
C VAL A 295 0.89 2.60 -20.78
N THR A 296 -0.27 2.00 -20.51
CA THR A 296 -1.55 2.72 -20.37
C THR A 296 -1.83 3.19 -18.94
N GLU A 297 -2.70 4.19 -18.77
CA GLU A 297 -3.12 4.72 -17.46
C GLU A 297 -3.66 3.63 -16.51
N GLN A 298 -4.45 2.69 -17.06
CA GLN A 298 -5.01 1.57 -16.31
C GLN A 298 -3.91 0.56 -15.92
N ALA A 299 -2.95 0.30 -16.81
CA ALA A 299 -1.81 -0.56 -16.51
C ALA A 299 -0.96 0.03 -15.39
N VAL A 300 -0.69 1.34 -15.41
CA VAL A 300 0.05 2.03 -14.35
C VAL A 300 -0.71 2.01 -13.02
N ALA A 301 -2.00 2.33 -13.02
CA ALA A 301 -2.81 2.28 -11.80
C ALA A 301 -2.87 0.86 -11.20
N SER A 302 -3.05 -0.15 -12.05
CA SER A 302 -3.05 -1.57 -11.64
C SER A 302 -1.68 -2.01 -11.10
N TYR A 303 -0.60 -1.58 -11.76
CA TYR A 303 0.76 -1.82 -11.32
C TYR A 303 0.98 -1.21 -9.94
N VAL A 304 0.69 0.08 -9.74
CA VAL A 304 0.88 0.76 -8.45
C VAL A 304 0.01 0.12 -7.35
N ALA A 305 -1.24 -0.21 -7.63
CA ALA A 305 -2.13 -0.90 -6.69
C ALA A 305 -1.62 -2.29 -6.28
N LYS A 306 -1.04 -3.04 -7.22
CA LYS A 306 -0.40 -4.34 -6.94
C LYS A 306 0.73 -4.23 -5.93
N TYR A 307 1.50 -3.14 -5.95
CA TYR A 307 2.57 -2.95 -4.97
C TYR A 307 2.05 -2.38 -3.66
N ALA A 308 0.97 -1.60 -3.66
CA ALA A 308 0.38 -0.96 -2.47
C ALA A 308 0.16 -1.90 -1.27
N THR A 309 -0.11 -3.19 -1.55
CA THR A 309 -0.37 -4.23 -0.55
C THR A 309 0.83 -5.09 -0.19
N LYS A 310 1.93 -4.94 -0.93
CA LYS A 310 3.20 -5.60 -0.65
C LYS A 310 3.94 -4.84 0.46
N ALA A 311 4.80 -5.53 1.17
CA ALA A 311 5.70 -4.93 2.15
C ALA A 311 6.96 -5.79 2.27
N ALA A 312 7.77 -5.56 3.30
CA ALA A 312 9.08 -6.18 3.44
C ALA A 312 8.99 -7.71 3.59
N GLU A 313 7.86 -8.27 4.01
CA GLU A 313 7.69 -9.72 4.18
C GLU A 313 7.86 -10.53 2.89
N ASN A 314 7.70 -9.90 1.71
CA ASN A 314 8.02 -10.54 0.43
C ASN A 314 9.52 -10.83 0.26
N THR A 315 10.36 -10.25 1.11
CA THR A 315 11.79 -10.55 1.22
C THR A 315 12.08 -11.55 2.35
N GLY A 316 11.05 -12.19 2.89
CA GLY A 316 11.16 -13.17 3.98
C GLY A 316 11.21 -12.55 5.39
N THR A 317 10.91 -11.25 5.55
CA THR A 317 10.83 -10.63 6.88
C THR A 317 9.55 -11.00 7.60
N LEU A 318 9.49 -10.70 8.90
CA LEU A 318 8.23 -10.71 9.63
C LEU A 318 7.38 -9.49 9.23
N ASP A 319 6.08 -9.71 9.15
CA ASP A 319 5.04 -8.71 8.86
C ASP A 319 4.53 -8.00 10.15
N ARG A 320 5.28 -8.09 11.25
CA ARG A 320 5.07 -7.40 12.54
C ARG A 320 6.40 -7.01 13.15
N ARG A 321 6.36 -6.10 14.12
CA ARG A 321 7.54 -5.76 14.94
C ARG A 321 8.12 -7.01 15.58
N ILE A 322 9.44 -7.02 15.65
CA ILE A 322 10.24 -8.09 16.24
C ILE A 322 10.53 -7.65 17.68
N GLY A 323 10.14 -8.46 18.66
CA GLY A 323 10.46 -8.22 20.06
C GLY A 323 11.89 -8.64 20.37
N GLU A 324 12.27 -9.84 19.91
CA GLU A 324 13.59 -10.44 20.15
C GLU A 324 14.12 -11.20 18.92
N LEU A 325 15.45 -11.35 18.81
CA LEU A 325 16.09 -12.04 17.68
C LEU A 325 15.77 -13.55 17.63
N ALA A 326 15.50 -14.19 18.77
CA ALA A 326 15.13 -15.60 18.84
C ALA A 326 13.80 -15.93 18.12
N GLU A 327 12.97 -14.92 17.83
CA GLU A 327 11.78 -15.09 16.97
C GLU A 327 12.14 -15.49 15.53
N LEU A 328 13.32 -15.09 15.05
CA LEU A 328 13.71 -15.28 13.64
C LEU A 328 13.91 -16.76 13.32
N GLU A 329 14.45 -17.54 14.25
CA GLU A 329 14.60 -18.99 14.13
C GLU A 329 13.25 -19.71 14.13
N ARG A 330 12.37 -19.33 15.06
CA ARG A 330 11.01 -19.89 15.16
C ARG A 330 10.20 -19.68 13.88
N HIS A 331 10.40 -18.55 13.21
CA HIS A 331 9.73 -18.21 11.95
C HIS A 331 10.50 -18.60 10.69
N ARG A 332 11.64 -19.31 10.82
CA ARG A 332 12.48 -19.75 9.70
C ARG A 332 12.80 -18.61 8.71
N VAL A 333 13.10 -17.43 9.27
CA VAL A 333 13.47 -16.26 8.47
C VAL A 333 14.75 -16.57 7.69
N PRO A 334 14.79 -16.36 6.35
CA PRO A 334 15.96 -16.64 5.54
C PRO A 334 17.22 -15.91 6.02
N ASP A 335 18.39 -16.51 5.86
CA ASP A 335 19.64 -16.02 6.44
C ASP A 335 20.01 -14.60 5.98
N HIS A 336 19.84 -14.28 4.69
CA HIS A 336 20.11 -12.93 4.19
C HIS A 336 19.22 -11.89 4.90
N THR A 337 17.95 -12.21 5.10
CA THR A 337 16.98 -11.35 5.77
C THR A 337 17.26 -11.26 7.27
N ARG A 338 17.67 -12.36 7.90
CA ARG A 338 18.14 -12.39 9.29
C ARG A 338 19.33 -11.44 9.48
N ARG A 339 20.30 -11.43 8.56
CA ARG A 339 21.46 -10.52 8.60
C ARG A 339 21.05 -9.05 8.46
N LEU A 340 20.10 -8.72 7.58
CA LEU A 340 19.54 -7.34 7.49
C LEU A 340 18.82 -6.92 8.78
N ILE A 341 18.04 -7.81 9.40
CA ILE A 341 17.36 -7.55 10.67
C ILE A 341 18.38 -7.37 11.81
N THR A 342 19.42 -8.20 11.82
CA THR A 342 20.50 -8.14 12.82
C THR A 342 21.26 -6.82 12.69
N ALA A 343 21.58 -6.38 11.47
CA ALA A 343 22.17 -5.06 11.23
C ALA A 343 21.26 -3.92 11.74
N CYS A 344 19.92 -4.03 11.64
CA CYS A 344 19.02 -3.05 12.26
C CYS A 344 19.18 -2.98 13.78
N ARG A 345 19.40 -4.13 14.44
CA ARG A 345 19.57 -4.22 15.90
C ARG A 345 20.91 -3.60 16.33
N GLU A 346 22.00 -3.98 15.67
CA GLU A 346 23.36 -3.52 15.97
C GLU A 346 23.51 -2.01 15.78
N LEU A 347 22.90 -1.47 14.72
CA LEU A 347 22.97 -0.05 14.41
C LEU A 347 22.05 0.83 15.27
N ASP A 348 21.05 0.26 15.97
CA ASP A 348 20.04 1.04 16.69
C ASP A 348 20.65 1.87 17.83
N SER A 349 21.60 1.29 18.58
CA SER A 349 22.32 2.00 19.64
C SER A 349 23.30 3.04 19.13
N LEU A 350 23.86 2.83 17.93
CA LEU A 350 24.77 3.78 17.28
C LEU A 350 24.01 4.99 16.70
N TYR A 351 22.74 4.81 16.37
CA TYR A 351 21.88 5.82 15.75
C TYR A 351 20.51 5.92 16.45
N PRO A 352 20.43 6.36 17.72
CA PRO A 352 19.23 6.26 18.55
C PRO A 352 18.00 6.97 17.98
N ASP A 353 18.18 8.09 17.25
CA ASP A 353 17.07 8.84 16.64
C ASP A 353 16.50 8.20 15.37
N ARG A 354 17.10 7.10 14.90
CA ARG A 354 16.71 6.42 13.65
C ARG A 354 15.72 5.30 13.87
N ARG A 355 15.60 4.78 15.10
CA ARG A 355 14.65 3.73 15.50
C ARG A 355 14.76 2.49 14.60
N LEU A 356 15.98 2.10 14.24
CA LEU A 356 16.25 1.00 13.31
C LEU A 356 15.66 -0.31 13.82
N TRP A 357 15.78 -0.59 15.12
CA TRP A 357 15.23 -1.79 15.72
C TRP A 357 13.69 -1.82 15.68
N ALA A 358 13.04 -0.70 16.00
CA ALA A 358 11.58 -0.60 15.95
C ALA A 358 11.01 -0.84 14.54
N TRP A 359 11.81 -0.61 13.51
CA TRP A 359 11.49 -0.81 12.09
C TRP A 359 12.26 -1.98 11.45
N ALA A 360 12.86 -2.89 12.22
CA ALA A 360 13.64 -4.01 11.69
C ALA A 360 12.80 -4.96 10.82
N HIS A 361 11.52 -5.13 11.16
CA HIS A 361 10.54 -5.86 10.34
C HIS A 361 10.28 -5.25 8.95
N MET A 362 10.64 -3.97 8.78
CA MET A 362 10.64 -3.22 7.53
C MET A 362 12.08 -2.89 7.07
N LEU A 363 13.08 -3.66 7.52
CA LEU A 363 14.49 -3.53 7.14
C LEU A 363 15.03 -2.10 7.33
N GLY A 364 14.62 -1.45 8.43
CA GLY A 364 15.02 -0.09 8.80
C GLY A 364 14.20 1.04 8.14
N PHE A 365 13.29 0.72 7.22
CA PHE A 365 12.43 1.71 6.59
C PHE A 365 11.30 2.18 7.52
N ARG A 366 11.27 3.49 7.77
CA ARG A 366 10.28 4.16 8.62
C ARG A 366 9.29 5.06 7.88
N GLY A 367 9.33 5.07 6.54
CA GLY A 367 8.53 5.95 5.71
C GLY A 367 7.14 5.39 5.38
N HIS A 368 6.29 6.23 4.80
CA HIS A 368 5.02 5.77 4.23
C HIS A 368 5.28 4.96 2.96
N PHE A 369 4.64 3.79 2.91
CA PHE A 369 4.71 2.89 1.77
C PHE A 369 4.06 3.49 0.52
N SER A 370 2.95 4.19 0.67
CA SER A 370 2.30 4.94 -0.42
C SER A 370 2.07 6.38 0.03
N SER A 371 2.30 7.34 -0.86
CA SER A 371 2.00 8.75 -0.61
C SER A 371 1.78 9.49 -1.93
N LYS A 372 0.96 10.54 -1.91
CA LYS A 372 0.76 11.43 -3.06
C LYS A 372 1.02 12.89 -2.67
N SER A 373 1.25 13.74 -3.68
CA SER A 373 1.15 15.19 -3.48
C SER A 373 -0.30 15.58 -3.20
N ARG A 374 -0.52 16.74 -2.57
CA ARG A 374 -1.85 17.18 -2.11
C ARG A 374 -2.87 17.20 -3.24
N THR A 375 -2.49 17.79 -4.39
CA THR A 375 -3.35 18.05 -5.56
C THR A 375 -3.33 16.95 -6.62
N TYR A 376 -2.73 15.79 -6.35
CA TYR A 376 -2.63 14.73 -7.36
C TYR A 376 -4.01 14.13 -7.71
N SER A 377 -4.81 13.80 -6.70
CA SER A 377 -6.17 13.23 -6.81
C SER A 377 -6.92 13.32 -5.47
N THR A 378 -8.00 12.53 -5.29
CA THR A 378 -8.71 12.35 -4.00
C THR A 378 -7.83 11.73 -2.89
N THR A 379 -8.38 11.46 -1.71
CA THR A 379 -7.68 10.85 -0.57
C THR A 379 -8.24 9.46 -0.24
N LEU A 380 -7.41 8.60 0.36
CA LEU A 380 -7.89 7.33 0.94
C LEU A 380 -8.95 7.56 2.03
N GLY A 381 -8.92 8.69 2.73
CA GLY A 381 -9.94 9.07 3.71
C GLY A 381 -11.28 9.31 3.04
N ALA A 382 -11.31 10.09 1.96
CA ALA A 382 -12.52 10.35 1.19
C ALA A 382 -13.13 9.06 0.61
N LEU A 383 -12.31 8.17 0.03
CA LEU A 383 -12.79 6.87 -0.48
C LEU A 383 -13.37 5.97 0.61
N ARG A 384 -12.83 6.03 1.84
CA ARG A 384 -13.38 5.31 2.99
C ARG A 384 -14.69 5.95 3.45
N GLN A 385 -14.77 7.27 3.45
CA GLN A 385 -15.98 8.01 3.83
C GLN A 385 -17.11 7.71 2.84
N GLU A 386 -16.86 7.76 1.53
CA GLU A 386 -17.84 7.41 0.49
C GLU A 386 -18.44 6.01 0.72
N ARG A 387 -17.61 5.02 1.10
CA ARG A 387 -18.10 3.70 1.48
C ARG A 387 -18.87 3.68 2.80
N ALA A 388 -18.42 4.45 3.79
CA ALA A 388 -19.11 4.55 5.07
C ALA A 388 -20.50 5.17 4.90
N ASP A 389 -20.60 6.24 4.11
CA ASP A 389 -21.86 6.92 3.78
C ASP A 389 -22.80 6.00 3.00
N TYR A 390 -22.27 5.26 2.01
CA TYR A 390 -23.04 4.24 1.30
C TYR A 390 -23.58 3.14 2.24
N ARG A 391 -22.81 2.74 3.25
CA ARG A 391 -23.27 1.76 4.25
C ARG A 391 -24.27 2.36 5.22
N ALA A 392 -24.07 3.61 5.63
CA ALA A 392 -24.99 4.34 6.50
C ALA A 392 -26.33 4.57 5.82
N SER A 393 -26.37 4.86 4.52
CA SER A 393 -27.63 5.00 3.77
C SER A 393 -28.37 3.67 3.66
N GLN A 394 -27.67 2.57 3.38
CA GLN A 394 -28.27 1.23 3.40
C GLN A 394 -28.85 0.88 4.78
N GLU A 395 -28.11 1.18 5.85
CA GLU A 395 -28.58 0.96 7.22
C GLU A 395 -29.80 1.83 7.54
N ALA A 396 -29.79 3.11 7.16
CA ALA A 396 -30.92 4.01 7.33
C ALA A 396 -32.18 3.49 6.62
N THR A 397 -32.05 2.95 5.40
CA THR A 397 -33.18 2.30 4.71
C THR A 397 -33.71 1.09 5.48
N VAL A 398 -32.83 0.20 5.95
CA VAL A 398 -33.23 -1.01 6.70
C VAL A 398 -33.91 -0.65 8.02
N LEU A 399 -33.48 0.42 8.67
CA LEU A 399 -34.05 0.89 9.94
C LEU A 399 -35.29 1.79 9.76
N GLY A 400 -35.76 2.04 8.53
CA GLY A 400 -36.87 2.96 8.28
C GLY A 400 -36.56 4.41 8.67
N LEU A 401 -35.29 4.80 8.59
CA LEU A 401 -34.79 6.14 8.91
C LEU A 401 -34.48 6.98 7.66
N ALA A 402 -34.59 6.41 6.46
CA ALA A 402 -34.18 7.07 5.22
C ALA A 402 -35.01 8.33 4.87
N ASP A 403 -36.29 8.34 5.22
CA ASP A 403 -37.21 9.45 4.93
C ASP A 403 -37.21 10.54 6.02
N ARG A 404 -36.38 10.40 7.07
CA ARG A 404 -36.27 11.42 8.11
C ARG A 404 -35.31 12.52 7.68
N GLU A 405 -35.69 13.76 7.98
CA GLU A 405 -34.87 14.93 7.70
C GLU A 405 -33.47 14.78 8.33
N PRO A 406 -32.40 15.10 7.57
CA PRO A 406 -31.05 15.18 8.12
C PRO A 406 -31.03 16.03 9.39
N ASP A 407 -30.21 15.66 10.36
CA ASP A 407 -30.09 16.33 11.67
C ASP A 407 -31.27 16.19 12.65
N THR A 408 -32.33 15.42 12.36
CA THR A 408 -33.39 15.13 13.35
C THR A 408 -33.09 13.91 14.23
N VAL A 409 -32.08 13.10 13.89
CA VAL A 409 -31.69 11.90 14.64
C VAL A 409 -30.47 12.19 15.51
N LEU A 410 -30.58 11.95 16.82
CA LEU A 410 -29.47 11.95 17.78
C LEU A 410 -28.89 10.54 17.88
N VAL A 411 -27.60 10.40 17.58
CA VAL A 411 -26.86 9.14 17.75
C VAL A 411 -26.05 9.20 19.03
N LEU A 412 -26.39 8.34 19.99
CA LEU A 412 -25.63 8.12 21.22
C LEU A 412 -24.93 6.77 21.13
N ALA A 413 -23.63 6.73 21.37
CA ALA A 413 -22.87 5.49 21.29
C ALA A 413 -21.76 5.43 22.33
N ASP A 414 -21.47 4.22 22.79
CA ASP A 414 -20.29 3.89 23.60
C ASP A 414 -19.67 2.61 23.04
N TRP A 415 -18.37 2.66 22.73
CA TRP A 415 -17.64 1.57 22.10
C TRP A 415 -16.28 1.39 22.76
N GLN A 416 -15.96 0.16 23.13
CA GLN A 416 -14.69 -0.20 23.76
C GLN A 416 -13.98 -1.27 22.93
N TYR A 417 -12.68 -1.11 22.77
CA TYR A 417 -11.83 -2.14 22.18
C TYR A 417 -11.68 -3.32 23.15
N VAL A 418 -12.00 -4.53 22.68
CA VAL A 418 -11.94 -5.75 23.51
C VAL A 418 -11.05 -6.85 22.92
N GLY A 419 -10.33 -6.56 21.84
CA GLY A 419 -9.36 -7.48 21.25
C GLY A 419 -9.42 -7.51 19.73
N HIS A 420 -8.79 -8.52 19.14
CA HIS A 420 -8.82 -8.77 17.71
C HIS A 420 -8.57 -10.24 17.39
N GLY A 421 -8.80 -10.62 16.14
CA GLY A 421 -8.42 -11.91 15.60
C GLY A 421 -9.46 -13.00 15.75
N HIS A 422 -9.10 -14.17 15.27
CA HIS A 422 -9.93 -15.36 15.31
C HIS A 422 -9.30 -16.41 16.21
N THR A 423 -10.13 -17.25 16.83
CA THR A 423 -9.69 -18.59 17.22
C THR A 423 -9.27 -19.39 15.97
N PRO A 424 -8.43 -20.43 16.09
CA PRO A 424 -7.99 -21.19 14.92
C PRO A 424 -9.14 -21.72 14.03
N GLY A 425 -10.24 -22.17 14.63
CA GLY A 425 -11.44 -22.63 13.94
C GLY A 425 -12.27 -21.50 13.32
N GLU A 426 -12.50 -20.39 14.04
CA GLU A 426 -13.10 -19.18 13.45
C GLU A 426 -12.29 -18.71 12.23
N GLY A 427 -10.95 -18.77 12.31
CA GLY A 427 -10.05 -18.37 11.24
C GLY A 427 -10.17 -19.25 9.99
N ALA A 428 -10.29 -20.57 10.18
CA ALA A 428 -10.51 -21.51 9.08
C ALA A 428 -11.84 -21.25 8.35
N LEU A 429 -12.92 -21.03 9.10
CA LEU A 429 -14.25 -20.71 8.55
C LEU A 429 -14.26 -19.32 7.88
N ALA A 430 -13.67 -18.30 8.52
CA ALA A 430 -13.57 -16.96 7.96
C ALA A 430 -12.76 -16.94 6.66
N ALA A 431 -11.71 -17.77 6.55
CA ALA A 431 -10.95 -17.93 5.32
C ALA A 431 -11.78 -18.55 4.18
N THR A 432 -12.70 -19.47 4.49
CA THR A 432 -13.67 -20.00 3.51
C THR A 432 -14.61 -18.90 3.03
N ILE A 433 -15.21 -18.15 3.96
CA ILE A 433 -16.08 -17.01 3.61
C ILE A 433 -15.34 -15.98 2.74
N ALA A 434 -14.08 -15.68 3.07
CA ALA A 434 -13.25 -14.76 2.28
C ALA A 434 -13.03 -15.27 0.85
N ARG A 435 -12.75 -16.56 0.68
CA ARG A 435 -12.60 -17.20 -0.64
C ARG A 435 -13.90 -17.17 -1.43
N ASP A 436 -15.02 -17.47 -0.82
CA ASP A 436 -16.33 -17.45 -1.49
C ASP A 436 -16.68 -16.04 -1.96
N LEU A 437 -16.48 -15.03 -1.11
CA LEU A 437 -16.68 -13.63 -1.47
C LEU A 437 -15.74 -13.18 -2.60
N GLN A 438 -14.51 -13.69 -2.64
CA GLN A 438 -13.59 -13.43 -3.75
C GLN A 438 -14.06 -14.10 -5.04
N SER A 439 -14.39 -15.39 -4.99
CA SER A 439 -14.86 -16.16 -6.14
C SER A 439 -16.11 -15.51 -6.74
N ASN A 440 -17.08 -15.13 -5.92
CA ASN A 440 -18.30 -14.47 -6.37
C ASN A 440 -18.02 -13.16 -7.12
N ARG A 441 -17.02 -12.39 -6.67
CA ARG A 441 -16.61 -11.15 -7.36
C ARG A 441 -15.94 -11.44 -8.70
N GLU A 442 -15.09 -12.46 -8.76
CA GLU A 442 -14.42 -12.89 -10.00
C GLU A 442 -15.44 -13.39 -11.02
N THR A 443 -16.35 -14.26 -10.61
CA THR A 443 -17.48 -14.74 -11.43
C THR A 443 -18.35 -13.59 -11.92
N ALA A 444 -18.76 -12.67 -11.03
CA ALA A 444 -19.56 -11.51 -11.43
C ALA A 444 -18.83 -10.60 -12.43
N ARG A 445 -17.52 -10.41 -12.27
CA ARG A 445 -16.70 -9.62 -13.20
C ARG A 445 -16.61 -10.30 -14.56
N ASP A 446 -16.41 -11.61 -14.61
CA ASP A 446 -16.25 -12.33 -15.86
C ASP A 446 -17.60 -12.41 -16.60
N ALA A 447 -18.72 -12.61 -15.89
CA ALA A 447 -20.07 -12.49 -16.47
C ALA A 447 -20.36 -11.08 -17.03
N LEU A 448 -19.87 -10.01 -16.40
CA LEU A 448 -20.02 -8.64 -16.92
C LEU A 448 -19.23 -8.42 -18.23
N LYS A 449 -18.05 -9.05 -18.36
CA LYS A 449 -17.24 -8.98 -19.59
C LYS A 449 -17.91 -9.70 -20.75
N GLU A 450 -18.49 -10.86 -20.50
CA GLU A 450 -19.25 -11.62 -21.50
C GLU A 450 -20.42 -10.77 -22.03
N ARG A 451 -21.22 -10.18 -21.13
CA ARG A 451 -22.32 -9.28 -21.51
C ARG A 451 -21.88 -8.07 -22.33
N THR A 452 -20.75 -7.46 -21.99
CA THR A 452 -20.22 -6.29 -22.73
C THR A 452 -19.51 -6.65 -24.03
N ALA A 453 -19.15 -7.92 -24.24
CA ALA A 453 -18.70 -8.44 -25.52
C ALA A 453 -19.90 -8.69 -26.45
N ASP A 454 -20.96 -9.31 -25.92
CA ASP A 454 -22.21 -9.53 -26.64
C ASP A 454 -22.82 -8.19 -27.11
N GLU A 455 -22.92 -7.18 -26.23
CA GLU A 455 -23.43 -5.83 -26.59
C GLU A 455 -22.61 -5.08 -27.66
N ARG A 456 -21.40 -5.55 -28.02
CA ARG A 456 -20.60 -4.98 -29.13
C ARG A 456 -20.68 -5.80 -30.42
N GLU A 457 -21.30 -6.98 -30.37
CA GLU A 457 -21.57 -7.86 -31.51
C GLU A 457 -22.95 -7.58 -32.15
N TRP A 458 -23.76 -6.72 -31.51
CA TRP A 458 -24.96 -6.09 -32.05
C TRP A 458 -24.70 -4.63 -32.39
#